data_AF-A0A101FF96-F1
#
_entry.id   AF-A0A101FF96-F1
#
_cell.length_a   1.000
_cell.length_b   1.000
_cell.length_c   1.000
_cell.angle_alpha   90.00
_cell.angle_beta   90.00
_cell.angle_gamma   90.00
#
_symmetry.space_group_name_H-M   'P 1'
#
loop_
_entity.id
_entity.type
_entity.pdbx_description
1 polymer ?
#
loop_
_entity_poly.entity_id
_entity_poly.type
_entity_poly.pdbx_seq_one_letter_code
_entity_poly.pdbx_strand_id
1 'polypeptide(L)'
;MRVGILSDSHGNLKRAEQAVRRMGQLDLLLHAGDYYEDALLLADGCGVEVKGVAGNCDRFAPGPEEQILDVEGYRIYLTHGHLFGVKRGLERLAERAGKVGASIV
;
A
#
# COMPACT_ATOMS: atom_id res chain seq x y z
N MET A 1 -12.79 3.82 -12.27
CA MET A 1 -12.31 3.53 -10.90
C MET A 1 -11.27 4.55 -10.49
N ARG A 2 -11.25 4.99 -9.24
CA ARG A 2 -10.24 5.90 -8.67
C ARG A 2 -9.56 5.23 -7.47
N VAL A 3 -8.25 5.03 -7.61
CA VAL A 3 -7.41 4.38 -6.58
C VAL A 3 -6.54 5.44 -5.90
N GLY A 4 -6.60 5.51 -4.57
CA GLY A 4 -5.69 6.31 -3.75
C GLY A 4 -4.48 5.48 -3.32
N ILE A 5 -3.34 6.12 -3.12
CA ILE A 5 -2.12 5.48 -2.60
C ILE A 5 -1.63 6.28 -1.41
N LEU A 6 -1.36 5.59 -0.30
CA LEU A 6 -0.80 6.14 0.93
C LEU A 6 0.28 5.17 1.46
N SER A 7 1.15 5.64 2.34
CA SER A 7 2.15 4.82 3.02
C SER A 7 2.64 5.56 4.26
N ASP A 8 3.38 4.88 5.13
CA ASP A 8 4.19 5.49 6.19
C ASP A 8 3.36 6.41 7.10
N SER A 9 2.18 5.93 7.49
CA SER A 9 1.27 6.66 8.38
C SER A 9 1.87 6.82 9.79
N HIS A 10 2.71 5.87 10.22
CA HIS A 10 3.47 5.92 11.48
C HIS A 10 2.61 6.26 12.71
N GLY A 11 1.37 5.74 12.76
CA GLY A 11 0.42 5.93 13.86
C GLY A 11 -0.32 7.27 13.81
N ASN A 12 -0.07 8.11 12.80
CA ASN A 12 -0.70 9.41 12.66
C ASN A 12 -2.02 9.32 11.89
N LEU A 13 -2.96 8.53 12.43
CA LEU A 13 -4.24 8.24 11.80
C LEU A 13 -5.02 9.50 11.41
N LYS A 14 -4.99 10.56 12.24
CA LYS A 14 -5.66 11.84 11.93
C LYS A 14 -5.16 12.48 10.64
N ARG A 15 -3.85 12.49 10.40
CA ARG A 15 -3.29 13.03 9.15
C ARG A 15 -3.55 12.11 7.97
N ALA A 16 -3.48 10.80 8.19
CA ALA A 16 -3.80 9.82 7.18
C ALA A 16 -5.26 9.97 6.70
N GLU A 17 -6.23 10.05 7.61
CA GLU A 17 -7.64 10.31 7.28
C GLU A 17 -7.82 11.64 6.55
N GLN A 18 -7.14 12.70 7.00
CA GLN A 18 -7.21 14.00 6.32
C GLN A 18 -6.68 13.90 4.88
N ALA A 19 -5.59 13.16 4.65
CA ALA A 19 -5.05 12.93 3.32
C ALA A 19 -6.06 12.18 2.44
N VAL A 20 -6.62 11.07 2.95
CA VAL A 20 -7.63 10.27 2.22
C VAL A 20 -8.85 11.11 1.87
N ARG A 21 -9.40 11.89 2.82
CA ARG A 21 -10.54 12.79 2.54
C ARG A 21 -10.23 13.86 1.49
N ARG A 22 -9.00 14.38 1.45
CA ARG A 22 -8.54 15.34 0.42
C ARG A 22 -8.36 14.70 -0.95
N MET A 23 -8.08 13.40 -1.01
CA MET A 23 -8.10 12.67 -2.28
C MET A 23 -9.51 12.65 -2.88
N GLY A 24 -10.57 12.86 -2.08
CA GLY A 24 -11.97 12.86 -2.54
C GLY A 24 -12.56 11.46 -2.56
N GLN A 25 -13.59 11.24 -3.39
CA GLN A 25 -14.21 9.91 -3.50
C GLN A 25 -13.24 8.93 -4.17
N LEU A 26 -12.93 7.84 -3.47
CA LEU A 26 -12.07 6.74 -3.91
C LEU A 26 -12.89 5.44 -3.91
N ASP A 27 -12.57 4.56 -4.86
CA ASP A 27 -13.13 3.21 -4.89
C ASP A 27 -12.23 2.23 -4.11
N LEU A 28 -10.91 2.51 -4.06
CA LEU A 28 -9.90 1.69 -3.42
C LEU A 28 -8.76 2.57 -2.89
N LEU A 29 -8.24 2.23 -1.71
CA LEU A 29 -7.03 2.81 -1.15
C LEU A 29 -5.97 1.71 -1.00
N LEU A 30 -4.77 1.96 -1.52
CA LEU A 30 -3.61 1.11 -1.34
C LEU A 30 -2.69 1.72 -0.28
N HIS A 31 -2.30 0.95 0.74
CA HIS A 31 -1.35 1.37 1.77
C HIS A 31 -0.05 0.58 1.68
N ALA A 32 1.06 1.23 1.34
CA ALA A 32 2.35 0.56 1.12
C ALA A 32 3.14 0.24 2.41
N GLY A 33 2.47 0.21 3.57
CA GLY A 33 3.02 -0.25 4.85
C GLY A 33 3.65 0.83 5.71
N ASP A 34 4.37 0.39 6.74
CA ASP A 34 4.81 1.18 7.90
C ASP A 34 3.61 1.77 8.65
N TYR A 35 2.96 0.89 9.42
CA TYR A 35 1.67 0.97 10.13
C TYR A 35 0.52 0.40 9.31
N TYR A 36 0.56 -0.92 9.10
CA TYR A 36 -0.51 -1.70 8.46
C TYR A 36 -1.85 -1.58 9.19
N GLU A 37 -1.85 -1.51 10.52
CA GLU A 37 -3.08 -1.38 11.32
C GLU A 37 -3.79 -0.05 11.05
N ASP A 38 -3.05 1.06 10.85
CA ASP A 38 -3.63 2.34 10.45
C ASP A 38 -4.39 2.20 9.12
N ALA A 39 -3.87 1.41 8.17
CA ALA A 39 -4.56 1.15 6.91
C ALA A 39 -5.93 0.49 7.12
N LEU A 40 -6.02 -0.45 8.07
CA LEU A 40 -7.29 -1.09 8.42
C LEU A 40 -8.26 -0.08 9.04
N LEU A 41 -7.78 0.76 9.96
CA LEU A 41 -8.59 1.80 10.60
C LEU A 41 -9.09 2.85 9.61
N LEU A 42 -8.31 3.16 8.57
CA LEU A 42 -8.73 4.06 7.49
C LEU A 42 -9.91 3.51 6.69
N ALA A 43 -10.04 2.18 6.56
CA ALA A 43 -11.16 1.58 5.84
C ALA A 43 -12.48 1.98 6.50
N ASP A 44 -12.56 1.80 7.83
CA ASP A 44 -13.72 2.16 8.62
C ASP A 44 -13.89 3.69 8.73
N GLY A 45 -12.81 4.42 9.00
CA GLY A 45 -12.84 5.87 9.25
C GLY A 45 -13.11 6.74 8.02
N CYS A 46 -12.83 6.22 6.82
CA CYS A 46 -13.06 6.92 5.55
C CYS A 46 -14.14 6.25 4.69
N GLY A 47 -14.64 5.07 5.05
CA GLY A 47 -15.65 4.35 4.29
C GLY A 47 -15.18 3.93 2.89
N VAL A 48 -13.92 3.52 2.77
CA VAL A 48 -13.27 3.11 1.51
C VAL A 48 -12.68 1.71 1.66
N GLU A 49 -12.70 0.90 0.59
CA GLU A 49 -11.97 -0.37 0.61
C GLU A 49 -10.45 -0.10 0.70
N VAL A 50 -9.76 -0.79 1.61
CA VAL A 50 -8.30 -0.67 1.76
C VAL A 50 -7.61 -2.00 1.52
N LYS A 51 -6.51 -1.97 0.75
CA LYS A 51 -5.53 -3.06 0.67
C LYS A 51 -4.18 -2.54 1.16
N GLY A 52 -3.59 -3.23 2.12
CA GLY A 52 -2.32 -2.83 2.72
C GLY A 52 -1.29 -3.95 2.72
N VAL A 53 -0.02 -3.56 2.79
CA VAL A 53 1.10 -4.46 3.07
C VAL A 53 1.82 -4.05 4.34
N ALA A 54 2.55 -4.96 4.96
CA ALA A 54 3.44 -4.69 6.09
C ALA A 54 4.75 -4.04 5.63
N GLY A 55 5.17 -2.99 6.33
CA GLY A 55 6.47 -2.35 6.20
C GLY A 55 7.50 -2.85 7.21
N ASN A 56 8.70 -2.25 7.21
CA ASN A 56 9.75 -2.66 8.13
C ASN A 56 9.43 -2.31 9.61
N CYS A 57 8.54 -1.35 9.84
CA CYS A 57 8.06 -0.99 11.17
C CYS A 57 6.91 -1.88 11.67
N ASP A 58 6.37 -2.77 10.82
CA ASP A 58 5.20 -3.61 11.09
C ASP A 58 5.56 -5.04 11.53
N ARG A 59 6.66 -5.21 12.26
CA ARG A 59 7.28 -6.53 12.52
C ARG A 59 6.36 -7.59 13.16
N PHE A 60 5.29 -7.15 13.82
CA PHE A 60 4.29 -8.02 14.46
C PHE A 60 2.89 -7.84 13.87
N ALA A 61 2.73 -7.05 12.82
CA ALA A 61 1.44 -6.86 12.18
C ALA A 61 1.02 -8.15 11.45
N PRO A 62 -0.27 -8.49 11.42
CA PRO A 62 -0.77 -9.69 10.74
C PRO A 62 -0.87 -9.53 9.21
N GLY A 63 -0.43 -8.39 8.65
CA GLY A 63 -0.56 -8.06 7.24
C GLY A 63 0.45 -8.79 6.34
N PRO A 64 0.14 -8.97 5.05
CA PRO A 64 1.07 -9.56 4.10
C PRO A 64 2.21 -8.59 3.75
N GLU A 65 3.41 -9.09 3.48
CA GLU A 65 4.55 -8.24 3.08
C GLU A 65 4.51 -7.81 1.60
N GLU A 66 3.75 -8.55 0.79
CA GLU A 66 3.53 -8.34 -0.63
C GLU A 66 2.06 -8.59 -0.97
N GLN A 67 1.49 -7.80 -1.88
CA GLN A 67 0.20 -8.08 -2.50
C GLN A 67 0.26 -7.91 -4.01
N ILE A 68 -0.54 -8.71 -4.72
CA ILE A 68 -0.76 -8.58 -6.16
C ILE A 68 -2.26 -8.40 -6.35
N LEU A 69 -2.65 -7.35 -7.05
CA LEU A 69 -4.03 -6.93 -7.24
C LEU A 69 -4.28 -6.73 -8.73
N ASP A 70 -5.37 -7.27 -9.26
CA ASP A 70 -5.81 -6.98 -10.62
C ASP A 70 -6.95 -5.95 -10.55
N VAL A 71 -6.70 -4.75 -11.09
CA VAL A 71 -7.62 -3.59 -11.01
C VAL A 71 -7.84 -3.05 -12.42
N GLU A 72 -9.07 -3.14 -12.94
CA GLU A 72 -9.45 -2.63 -14.27
C GLU A 72 -8.48 -3.08 -15.40
N GLY A 73 -8.02 -4.34 -15.33
CA GLY A 73 -7.09 -4.91 -16.31
C GLY A 73 -5.61 -4.58 -16.07
N TYR A 74 -5.29 -3.80 -15.05
CA TYR A 74 -3.91 -3.54 -14.61
C TYR A 74 -3.54 -4.44 -13.44
N ARG A 75 -2.40 -5.12 -13.56
CA ARG A 75 -1.83 -5.85 -12.44
C ARG A 75 -0.94 -4.92 -11.62
N ILE A 76 -1.33 -4.66 -10.38
CA ILE A 76 -0.60 -3.86 -9.41
C ILE A 76 0.17 -4.79 -8.48
N TYR A 77 1.46 -4.54 -8.30
CA TYR A 77 2.29 -5.18 -7.30
C TYR A 77 2.58 -4.20 -6.17
N LEU A 78 2.07 -4.50 -4.97
CA LEU A 78 2.19 -3.65 -3.79
C LEU A 78 3.17 -4.28 -2.80
N THR A 79 4.15 -3.51 -2.35
CA THR A 79 5.10 -3.87 -1.29
C THR A 79 5.66 -2.58 -0.66
N HIS A 80 6.17 -2.64 0.57
CA HIS A 80 6.86 -1.51 1.19
C HIS A 80 8.25 -1.25 0.59
N GLY A 81 8.86 -2.26 -0.04
CA GLY A 81 10.16 -2.14 -0.71
C GLY A 81 11.38 -2.45 0.15
N HIS A 82 11.26 -2.50 1.48
CA HIS A 82 12.38 -2.87 2.38
C HIS A 82 12.95 -4.27 2.08
N LEU A 83 12.10 -5.22 1.67
CA LEU A 83 12.49 -6.58 1.24
C LEU A 83 13.46 -6.58 0.05
N PHE A 84 13.36 -5.57 -0.82
CA PHE A 84 14.13 -5.46 -2.06
C PHE A 84 15.35 -4.55 -1.92
N GLY A 85 15.51 -3.87 -0.79
CA GLY A 85 16.62 -2.97 -0.56
C GLY A 85 16.56 -1.71 -1.43
N VAL A 86 15.35 -1.17 -1.67
CA VAL A 86 15.10 -0.05 -2.59
C VAL A 86 15.95 1.21 -2.34
N LYS A 87 16.47 1.38 -1.12
CA LYS A 87 17.44 2.44 -0.77
C LYS A 87 18.79 2.30 -1.50
N ARG A 88 19.09 1.15 -2.09
CA ARG A 88 20.33 0.85 -2.82
C ARG A 88 20.14 0.75 -4.33
N GLY A 89 18.89 0.77 -4.81
CA GLY A 89 18.54 0.55 -6.20
C GLY A 89 17.19 -0.15 -6.35
N LEU A 90 16.57 -0.03 -7.53
CA LEU A 90 15.23 -0.54 -7.81
C LEU A 90 15.25 -1.85 -8.61
N GLU A 91 16.42 -2.39 -8.94
CA GLU A 91 16.59 -3.51 -9.86
C GLU A 91 15.87 -4.76 -9.36
N ARG A 92 16.01 -5.09 -8.07
CA ARG A 92 15.36 -6.25 -7.45
C ARG A 92 13.85 -6.09 -7.38
N LEU A 93 13.36 -4.86 -7.16
CA LEU A 93 11.93 -4.55 -7.16
C LEU A 93 11.36 -4.71 -8.57
N ALA A 94 12.04 -4.16 -9.58
CA ALA A 94 11.65 -4.28 -10.98
C ALA A 94 11.68 -5.74 -11.46
N GLU A 95 12.69 -6.52 -11.08
CA GLU A 95 12.75 -7.95 -11.38
C GLU A 95 11.57 -8.71 -10.78
N ARG A 96 11.22 -8.42 -9.52
CA ARG A 96 10.08 -9.04 -8.85
C ARG A 96 8.75 -8.65 -9.52
N ALA A 97 8.56 -7.36 -9.81
CA ALA A 97 7.40 -6.85 -10.54
C ALA A 97 7.24 -7.55 -11.90
N GLY A 98 8.34 -7.70 -12.65
CA GLY A 98 8.37 -8.41 -13.92
C GLY A 98 7.98 -9.89 -13.79
N LYS A 99 8.49 -10.60 -12.78
CA LYS A 99 8.15 -12.03 -12.52
C LYS A 99 6.66 -12.25 -12.23
N VAL A 100 6.00 -11.27 -11.61
CA VAL A 100 4.55 -11.37 -11.32
C VAL A 100 3.68 -10.80 -12.44
N GLY A 101 4.30 -10.24 -13.49
CA GLY A 101 3.61 -9.62 -14.62
C GLY A 101 2.92 -8.30 -14.24
N ALA A 102 3.46 -7.57 -13.27
CA ALA A 102 2.89 -6.30 -12.85
C ALA A 102 3.05 -5.22 -13.92
N SER A 103 1.98 -4.47 -14.15
CA SER A 103 1.98 -3.26 -14.97
C SER A 103 2.32 -2.01 -14.14
N ILE A 104 2.07 -2.06 -12.84
CA ILE A 104 2.30 -0.97 -11.88
C ILE A 104 2.96 -1.57 -10.63
N VAL A 105 4.00 -0.91 -10.12
CA VAL A 105 4.68 -1.20 -8.85
C VAL A 105 4.93 0.10 -8.10
#